data_AF-A0A7Y3DGE9-F1
#
_entry.id   AF-A0A7Y3DGE9-F1
#
_cell.length_a   1.000
_cell.length_b   1.000
_cell.length_c   1.000
_cell.angle_alpha   90.00
_cell.angle_beta   90.00
_cell.angle_gamma   90.00
#
_symmetry.space_group_name_H-M   'P 1'
#
loop_
_entity.id
_entity.type
_entity.pdbx_description
1 polymer ?
#
loop_
_entity_poly.entity_id
_entity_poly.type
_entity_poly.pdbx_seq_one_letter_code
_entity_poly.pdbx_strand_id
1 'polypeptide(L)' 'SVLAAVTDVGVAELTEVIAEEDPDAFEVTDLAFRWRHRAATAGEVAKVRDGFMLGYGSCSFTEPVADLVEMGIL' A
#
# COMPACT_ATOMS: atom_id res chain seq x y z
N SER A 1 4.55 0.78 6.34
CA SER A 1 3.58 0.89 5.23
C SER A 1 4.16 1.81 4.17
N VAL A 2 3.94 1.53 2.88
CA VAL A 2 4.43 2.38 1.77
C VAL A 2 3.85 3.79 1.88
N LEU A 3 2.53 3.94 2.10
CA LEU A 3 1.91 5.26 2.24
C LEU A 3 2.54 6.08 3.39
N ALA A 4 2.74 5.48 4.55
CA ALA A 4 3.39 6.18 5.68
C ALA A 4 4.88 6.52 5.45
N ALA A 5 5.56 5.80 4.55
CA ALA A 5 6.95 6.09 4.21
C ALA A 5 7.09 7.20 3.15
N VAL A 6 6.05 7.42 2.35
CA VAL A 6 6.04 8.37 1.23
C VAL A 6 5.26 9.65 1.57
N THR A 7 4.35 9.58 2.53
CA THR A 7 3.51 10.70 2.95
C THR A 7 3.61 10.91 4.45
N ASP A 8 3.48 12.17 4.91
CA ASP A 8 3.47 12.54 6.34
C ASP A 8 2.13 12.13 6.97
N VAL A 9 1.92 10.82 7.11
CA VAL A 9 0.70 10.21 7.66
C VAL A 9 0.90 10.02 9.16
N GLY A 10 0.07 10.70 9.95
CA GLY A 10 0.02 10.51 11.40
C GLY A 10 -0.55 9.13 11.77
N VAL A 11 -0.31 8.70 13.01
CA VAL A 11 -0.74 7.37 13.51
C VAL A 11 -2.25 7.13 13.34
N ALA A 12 -3.09 8.14 13.57
CA ALA A 12 -4.54 8.02 13.43
C ALA A 12 -4.95 7.66 11.98
N GLU A 13 -4.32 8.32 11.02
CA GLU A 13 -4.62 8.13 9.59
C GLU A 13 -4.00 6.82 9.08
N LEU A 14 -2.89 6.36 9.66
CA LEU A 14 -2.38 5.02 9.42
C LEU A 14 -3.34 3.93 9.94
N THR A 15 -3.99 4.15 11.07
CA THR A 15 -5.02 3.25 11.58
C THR A 15 -6.22 3.19 10.64
N GLU A 16 -6.63 4.34 10.07
CA GLU A 16 -7.71 4.38 9.06
C GLU A 16 -7.34 3.60 7.79
N VAL A 17 -6.12 3.75 7.28
CA VAL A 17 -5.65 2.96 6.12
C VAL A 17 -5.70 1.47 6.40
N ILE A 18 -5.28 1.03 7.59
CA ILE A 18 -5.23 -0.39 7.95
C ILE A 18 -6.63 -0.97 8.17
N ALA A 19 -7.58 -0.15 8.62
CA ALA A 19 -8.97 -0.55 8.88
C ALA A 19 -9.90 -0.34 7.68
N GLU A 20 -9.39 0.13 6.54
CA GLU A 20 -10.18 0.34 5.32
C GLU A 20 -10.61 -0.99 4.71
N GLU A 21 -11.91 -1.19 4.59
CA GLU A 21 -12.52 -2.40 4.02
C GLU A 21 -13.18 -2.14 2.66
N ASP A 22 -13.30 -0.87 2.24
CA ASP A 22 -13.87 -0.49 0.94
C ASP A 22 -12.80 -0.64 -0.17
N PRO A 23 -12.94 -1.60 -1.10
CA PRO A 23 -11.98 -1.77 -2.18
C PRO A 23 -11.94 -0.56 -3.12
N ASP A 24 -13.04 0.17 -3.27
CA ASP A 24 -13.11 1.35 -4.15
C ASP A 24 -12.36 2.56 -3.55
N ALA A 25 -11.95 2.49 -2.28
CA ALA A 25 -11.09 3.49 -1.66
C ALA A 25 -9.62 3.39 -2.14
N PHE A 26 -9.25 2.27 -2.78
CA PHE A 26 -7.93 2.01 -3.31
C PHE A 26 -7.93 2.04 -4.84
N GLU A 27 -6.90 2.66 -5.41
CA GLU A 27 -6.67 2.66 -6.85
C GLU A 27 -5.20 2.34 -7.11
N VAL A 28 -4.97 1.30 -7.91
CA VAL A 28 -3.63 0.93 -8.40
C VAL A 28 -3.56 1.28 -9.88
N THR A 29 -2.57 2.08 -10.25
CA THR A 29 -2.29 2.44 -11.65
C THR A 29 -0.80 2.21 -11.93
N ASP A 30 -0.43 2.22 -13.21
CA ASP A 30 0.98 2.17 -13.63
C ASP A 30 1.84 3.32 -13.05
N LEU A 31 1.19 4.42 -12.65
CA LEU A 31 1.87 5.63 -12.20
C LEU A 31 1.94 5.74 -10.67
N ALA A 32 0.91 5.27 -9.98
CA ALA A 32 0.77 5.44 -8.54
C ALA A 32 -0.17 4.42 -7.89
N PHE A 33 0.11 4.14 -6.63
CA PHE A 33 -0.84 3.56 -5.68
C PHE A 33 -1.55 4.69 -4.93
N ARG A 34 -2.87 4.67 -4.88
CA ARG A 34 -3.69 5.70 -4.26
C ARG A 34 -4.61 5.12 -3.20
N TRP A 35 -4.80 5.90 -2.15
CA TRP A 35 -5.84 5.67 -1.14
C TRP A 35 -6.51 7.02 -0.88
N ARG A 36 -7.81 7.12 -1.20
CA ARG A 36 -8.59 8.37 -1.12
C ARG A 36 -7.88 9.55 -1.81
N HIS A 37 -7.41 10.52 -1.04
CA HIS A 37 -6.74 11.73 -1.54
C HIS A 37 -5.20 11.63 -1.51
N ARG A 38 -4.65 10.49 -1.10
CA ARG A 38 -3.21 10.22 -1.02
C ARG A 38 -2.74 9.38 -2.19
N ALA A 39 -1.50 9.59 -2.59
CA ALA A 39 -0.85 8.84 -3.66
C ALA A 39 0.62 8.59 -3.31
N ALA A 40 1.11 7.40 -3.63
CA ALA A 40 2.52 7.06 -3.67
C ALA A 40 2.86 6.69 -5.12
N THR A 41 3.78 7.44 -5.74
CA THR A 41 4.18 7.16 -7.13
C THR A 41 4.99 5.88 -7.23
N ALA A 42 4.99 5.24 -8.40
CA ALA A 42 5.77 4.02 -8.64
C ALA A 42 7.26 4.20 -8.29
N GLY A 43 7.83 5.38 -8.56
CA GLY A 43 9.22 5.70 -8.20
C GLY A 43 9.46 5.82 -6.69
N GLU A 44 8.49 6.32 -5.93
CA GLU A 44 8.57 6.39 -4.47
C GLU A 44 8.39 5.01 -3.83
N VAL A 45 7.47 4.20 -4.35
CA VAL A 45 7.31 2.80 -3.93
C VAL A 45 8.60 2.01 -4.13
N ALA A 46 9.25 2.17 -5.28
CA ALA A 46 10.54 1.53 -5.56
C ALA A 46 11.63 1.94 -4.56
N LYS A 47 11.75 3.24 -4.26
CA LYS A 47 12.72 3.74 -3.26
C LYS A 47 12.47 3.20 -1.85
N VAL A 48 11.21 3.10 -1.43
CA VAL A 48 10.85 2.53 -0.12
C VAL A 48 11.18 1.04 -0.04
N ARG A 49 10.97 0.29 -1.13
CA ARG A 49 11.32 -1.14 -1.21
C ARG A 49 12.82 -1.37 -1.06
N ASP A 50 13.63 -0.53 -1.70
CA ASP A 50 15.09 -0.70 -1.72
C ASP A 50 15.77 -0.28 -0.40
N GLY A 51 15.13 0.57 0.42
CA GLY A 51 15.76 1.16 1.62
C GLY A 51 15.08 0.92 2.96
N PHE A 52 13.77 0.68 2.99
CA PHE A 52 12.96 0.71 4.23
C PHE A 52 12.21 -0.59 4.52
N MET A 53 11.85 -1.36 3.48
CA MET A 53 11.18 -2.66 3.62
C MET A 53 12.15 -3.84 3.41
N LEU A 54 13.31 -3.80 4.07
CA LEU A 54 14.35 -4.82 3.93
C LEU A 54 14.10 -6.10 4.75
N GLY A 55 13.07 -6.10 5.60
CA GLY A 55 12.66 -7.27 6.39
C GLY A 55 11.17 -7.55 6.22
N TYR A 56 10.84 -8.58 5.46
CA TYR A 56 9.49 -9.12 5.37
C TYR A 56 9.29 -10.18 6.47
N GLY A 57 8.36 -9.94 7.40
CA GLY A 57 8.04 -10.87 8.47
C GLY A 57 7.20 -12.05 7.98
N SER A 58 7.87 -13.17 7.68
CA SER A 58 7.41 -14.57 7.83
C SER A 58 6.08 -15.01 7.16
N CYS A 59 6.23 -15.72 6.03
CA CYS A 59 5.40 -16.85 5.58
C CYS A 59 3.98 -16.69 5.01
N SER A 60 3.35 -15.52 4.91
CA SER A 60 2.01 -15.46 4.27
C SER A 60 1.74 -14.20 3.42
N PHE A 61 2.67 -13.76 2.57
CA PHE A 61 2.37 -12.66 1.63
C PHE A 61 1.59 -13.10 0.40
N THR A 62 1.65 -14.38 0.06
CA THR A 62 1.04 -14.87 -1.18
C THR A 62 -0.48 -14.83 -1.11
N GLU A 63 -1.05 -15.17 0.04
CA GLU A 63 -2.51 -15.13 0.31
C GLU A 63 -3.09 -13.70 0.12
N PRO A 64 -2.59 -12.65 0.78
CA PRO A 64 -3.13 -11.30 0.59
C PRO A 64 -2.88 -10.74 -0.81
N VAL A 65 -1.83 -11.18 -1.53
CA VAL A 65 -1.64 -10.79 -2.95
C VAL A 65 -2.65 -11.49 -3.85
N ALA A 66 -2.94 -12.78 -3.59
CA ALA A 66 -3.94 -13.53 -4.34
C ALA A 66 -5.34 -12.91 -4.19
N ASP A 67 -5.72 -12.50 -2.98
CA ASP A 67 -7.00 -11.85 -2.71
C ASP A 67 -7.14 -10.53 -3.50
N LEU A 68 -6.08 -9.73 -3.60
CA LEU A 68 -6.08 -8.48 -4.38
C LEU A 68 -6.27 -8.71 -5.88
N VAL A 69 -5.70 -9.80 -6.41
CA VAL A 69 -5.88 -10.21 -7.81
C VAL A 69 -7.32 -10.70 -8.02
N GLU A 70 -7.90 -11.48 -7.11
CA GLU A 70 -9.29 -11.91 -7.18
C GLU A 70 -10.29 -10.74 -7.13
N MET A 71 -9.96 -9.70 -6.37
CA MET A 71 -10.73 -8.45 -6.31
C MET A 71 -10.52 -7.52 -7.52
N GLY A 72 -9.58 -7.83 -8.43
CA GLY A 72 -9.29 -7.02 -9.62
C GLY A 72 -8.56 -5.70 -9.34
N ILE A 73 -7.90 -5.60 -8.18
CA ILE A 73 -7.13 -4.41 -7.76
C ILE A 73 -5.69 -4.47 -8.30
N LEU A 74 -5.18 -5.66 -8.64
CA LEU A 74 -3.87 -5.93 -9.25
C LEU A 74 -4.02 -6.70 -10.56
#